data_AF-A0AAP2QBM1-F1
#
_entry.id   AF-A0AAP2QBM1-F1
#
_cell.length_a   1.000
_cell.length_b   1.000
_cell.length_c   1.000
_cell.angle_alpha   90.00
_cell.angle_beta   90.00
_cell.angle_gamma   90.00
#
_symmetry.space_group_name_H-M   'P 1'
#
loop_
_entity.id
_entity.type
_entity.pdbx_description
1 polymer ?
#
loop_
_entity_poly.entity_id
_entity_poly.type
_entity_poly.pdbx_seq_one_letter_code
_entity_poly.pdbx_strand_id
1 'polypeptide(L)'
;MIKGNKTILKAATLADRQRVYDWCFQSETTKSHSGPPDYPEKKIATFQEFYEDYYEEYYFNGTRPEKGQGFIIMNDQEAVGFISYSAFHLKPHSAE
;
A
#
# COMPACT_ATOMS: atom_id res chain seq x y z
N MET A 1 -8.83 -13.06 4.54
CA MET A 1 -7.93 -12.83 5.70
C MET A 1 -6.85 -13.88 5.64
N ILE A 2 -5.58 -13.48 5.63
CA ILE A 2 -4.44 -14.41 5.65
C ILE A 2 -3.85 -14.36 7.06
N LYS A 3 -3.63 -15.52 7.69
CA LYS A 3 -3.21 -15.60 9.09
C LYS A 3 -1.82 -16.23 9.20
N GLY A 4 -0.88 -15.50 9.78
CA GLY A 4 0.40 -16.02 10.23
C GLY A 4 0.38 -16.34 11.74
N ASN A 5 1.54 -16.70 12.28
CA ASN A 5 1.67 -17.01 13.71
C ASN A 5 1.65 -15.75 14.60
N LYS A 6 2.04 -14.60 14.05
CA LYS A 6 2.14 -13.32 14.81
C LYS A 6 1.33 -12.17 14.21
N THR A 7 1.00 -12.24 12.92
CA THR A 7 0.31 -11.16 12.22
C THR A 7 -0.81 -11.70 11.35
N ILE A 8 -1.77 -10.83 11.04
CA ILE A 8 -2.91 -11.10 10.16
C ILE A 8 -2.89 -10.08 9.03
N LEU A 9 -3.13 -10.53 7.81
CA LEU A 9 -3.41 -9.66 6.67
C LEU A 9 -4.92 -9.57 6.46
N LYS A 10 -5.46 -8.36 6.65
CA LYS A 10 -6.85 -8.02 6.37
C LYS A 10 -6.89 -7.28 5.04
N ALA A 11 -7.85 -7.62 4.16
CA ALA A 11 -8.03 -6.85 2.92
C ALA A 11 -8.26 -5.38 3.27
N ALA A 12 -7.53 -4.49 2.60
CA ALA A 12 -7.66 -3.07 2.80
C ALA A 12 -9.04 -2.58 2.32
N THR A 13 -9.51 -1.51 2.95
CA THR A 13 -10.77 -0.84 2.63
C THR A 13 -10.51 0.61 2.25
N LEU A 14 -11.49 1.27 1.64
CA LEU A 14 -11.41 2.70 1.33
C LEU A 14 -11.12 3.57 2.56
N ALA A 15 -11.59 3.15 3.75
CA ALA A 15 -11.35 3.84 5.00
C ALA A 15 -9.87 3.79 5.44
N ASP A 16 -9.08 2.86 4.91
CA ASP A 16 -7.67 2.72 5.26
C ASP A 16 -6.76 3.66 4.45
N ARG A 17 -7.25 4.26 3.35
CA ARG A 17 -6.44 5.05 2.41
C ARG A 17 -5.63 6.15 3.08
N GLN A 18 -6.27 6.94 3.95
CA GLN A 18 -5.60 8.05 4.63
C GLN A 18 -4.41 7.54 5.45
N ARG A 19 -4.63 6.47 6.24
CA ARG A 19 -3.57 5.88 7.06
C ARG A 19 -2.43 5.32 6.21
N VAL A 20 -2.75 4.68 5.09
CA VAL A 20 -1.71 4.15 4.18
C VAL A 20 -0.91 5.29 3.56
N TYR A 21 -1.56 6.38 3.16
CA TYR A 21 -0.87 7.58 2.71
C TYR A 21 0.06 8.15 3.79
N ASP A 22 -0.42 8.28 5.02
CA ASP A 22 0.38 8.81 6.13
C ASP A 22 1.63 7.93 6.38
N TRP A 23 1.48 6.59 6.34
CA TRP A 23 2.62 5.68 6.44
C TRP A 23 3.61 5.81 5.28
N CYS A 24 3.12 5.99 4.05
CA CYS A 24 3.97 6.11 2.87
C CYS A 24 4.66 7.48 2.74
N PHE A 25 3.99 8.57 3.07
CA PHE A 25 4.44 9.91 2.67
C PHE A 25 4.61 10.88 3.84
N GLN A 26 4.20 10.51 5.06
CA GLN A 26 4.28 11.35 6.24
C GLN A 26 4.99 10.66 7.42
N SER A 27 5.65 9.52 7.18
CA SER A 27 6.42 8.81 8.20
C SER A 27 7.90 9.22 8.21
N GLU A 28 8.61 8.85 9.28
CA GLU A 28 10.06 9.07 9.43
C GLU A 28 10.89 8.40 8.31
N THR A 29 10.34 7.40 7.63
CA THR A 29 11.00 6.70 6.52
C THR A 29 10.76 7.35 5.16
N THR A 30 9.86 8.33 5.05
CA THR A 30 9.51 8.99 3.79
C THR A 30 10.74 9.51 3.05
N LYS A 31 11.71 10.09 3.78
CA LYS A 31 12.98 10.58 3.22
C LYS A 31 13.74 9.51 2.44
N SER A 32 13.65 8.26 2.86
CA SER A 32 14.40 7.14 2.30
C SER A 32 13.81 6.59 1.00
N HIS A 33 12.64 7.07 0.55
CA HIS A 33 12.02 6.53 -0.66
C HIS A 33 11.14 7.49 -1.48
N SER A 34 10.70 8.63 -0.93
CA SER A 34 9.67 9.47 -1.57
C SER A 34 9.95 10.97 -1.58
N GLY A 35 10.97 11.46 -0.87
CA GLY A 35 11.21 12.90 -0.79
C GLY A 35 12.55 13.27 -0.14
N PRO A 36 12.74 14.55 0.18
CA PRO A 36 13.97 15.03 0.77
C PRO A 36 14.24 14.42 2.17
N PRO A 37 15.51 14.34 2.62
CA PRO A 37 16.71 14.76 1.88
C PRO A 37 17.22 13.82 0.79
N ASP A 38 16.84 12.54 0.76
CA ASP A 38 17.50 11.57 -0.14
C ASP A 38 17.02 11.71 -1.60
N TYR A 39 15.81 12.25 -1.80
CA TYR A 39 15.25 12.59 -3.11
C TYR A 39 14.83 14.07 -3.17
N PRO A 40 15.79 15.02 -3.16
CA PRO A 40 15.50 16.45 -3.03
C PRO A 40 14.75 17.04 -4.24
N GLU A 41 14.86 16.41 -5.41
CA GLU A 41 14.14 16.78 -6.62
C GLU A 41 12.69 16.30 -6.63
N LYS A 42 12.34 15.32 -5.78
CA LYS A 42 10.99 14.77 -5.68
C LYS A 42 10.20 15.47 -4.59
N LYS A 43 9.06 16.01 -4.97
CA LYS A 43 8.05 16.46 -4.00
C LYS A 43 7.35 15.24 -3.43
N ILE A 44 7.12 15.26 -2.12
CA ILE A 44 6.26 14.29 -1.45
C ILE A 44 4.87 14.40 -2.07
N ALA A 45 4.32 13.27 -2.52
CA ALA A 45 2.99 13.22 -3.10
C ALA A 45 1.95 13.75 -2.10
N THR A 46 0.96 14.46 -2.59
CA THR A 46 -0.24 14.82 -1.82
C THR A 46 -1.15 13.60 -1.63
N PHE A 47 -2.12 13.70 -0.71
CA PHE A 47 -3.10 12.62 -0.55
C PHE A 47 -3.92 12.38 -1.82
N GLN A 48 -4.18 13.43 -2.61
CA GLN A 48 -4.88 13.31 -3.89
C GLN A 48 -4.04 12.52 -4.91
N GLU A 49 -2.80 12.95 -5.14
CA GLU A 49 -1.87 12.26 -6.05
C GLU A 49 -1.65 10.80 -5.62
N PHE A 50 -1.63 10.52 -4.31
CA PHE A 50 -1.52 9.15 -3.80
C PHE A 50 -2.57 8.19 -4.35
N TYR A 51 -3.86 8.56 -4.35
CA TYR A 51 -4.91 7.64 -4.81
C TYR A 51 -5.23 7.78 -6.31
N GLU A 52 -4.86 8.90 -6.94
CA GLU A 52 -5.02 9.09 -8.39
C GLU A 52 -3.88 8.43 -9.19
N ASP A 53 -2.64 8.53 -8.72
CA ASP A 53 -1.46 8.14 -9.50
C ASP A 53 -0.77 6.85 -9.01
N TYR A 54 -0.87 6.50 -7.72
CA TYR A 54 -0.10 5.39 -7.13
C TYR A 54 -0.96 4.21 -6.69
N TYR A 55 -2.05 4.47 -5.97
CA TYR A 55 -2.89 3.43 -5.38
C TYR A 55 -4.37 3.63 -5.74
N GLU A 56 -4.72 3.18 -6.94
CA GLU A 56 -6.10 3.15 -7.43
C GLU A 56 -7.07 2.44 -6.47
N GLU A 57 -8.37 2.71 -6.64
CA GLU A 57 -9.39 2.20 -5.74
C GLU A 57 -9.41 0.69 -5.57
N TYR A 58 -9.03 -0.06 -6.61
CA TYR A 58 -9.06 -1.51 -6.58
C TYR A 58 -8.12 -2.13 -5.54
N TYR A 59 -7.05 -1.44 -5.15
CA TYR A 59 -6.20 -1.85 -4.04
C TYR A 59 -6.94 -1.87 -2.69
N PHE A 60 -8.01 -1.09 -2.56
CA PHE A 60 -8.75 -0.85 -1.32
C PHE A 60 -10.19 -1.34 -1.35
N ASN A 61 -10.66 -1.90 -2.45
CA ASN A 61 -12.02 -2.46 -2.54
C ASN A 61 -12.04 -3.88 -3.11
N GLY A 62 -10.91 -4.39 -3.60
CA GLY A 62 -10.80 -5.76 -4.12
C GLY A 62 -11.64 -6.03 -5.36
N THR A 63 -12.11 -4.98 -6.06
CA THR A 63 -12.97 -5.14 -7.26
C THR A 63 -12.21 -5.63 -8.49
N ARG A 64 -10.88 -5.52 -8.49
CA ARG A 64 -9.99 -5.92 -9.59
C ARG A 64 -8.74 -6.65 -9.08
N PRO A 65 -8.88 -7.82 -8.43
CA PRO A 65 -7.73 -8.56 -7.89
C PRO A 65 -6.73 -8.98 -8.98
N GLU A 66 -7.16 -9.07 -10.24
CA GLU A 66 -6.30 -9.32 -11.40
C GLU A 66 -5.38 -8.13 -11.75
N LYS A 67 -5.61 -6.95 -11.17
CA LYS A 67 -4.73 -5.77 -11.31
C LYS A 67 -3.87 -5.54 -10.07
N GLY A 68 -4.37 -5.90 -8.90
CA GLY A 68 -3.67 -5.80 -7.65
C GLY A 68 -4.62 -5.78 -6.46
N GLN A 69 -4.06 -5.91 -5.26
CA GLN A 69 -4.82 -5.79 -4.02
C GLN A 69 -3.94 -5.38 -2.85
N GLY A 70 -4.47 -4.51 -2.00
CA GLY A 70 -3.85 -4.08 -0.75
C GLY A 70 -4.39 -4.84 0.47
N PHE A 71 -3.52 -4.99 1.46
CA PHE A 71 -3.81 -5.60 2.75
C PHE A 71 -3.21 -4.75 3.87
N ILE A 72 -3.96 -4.61 4.95
CA ILE A 72 -3.48 -4.07 6.21
C ILE A 72 -2.85 -5.20 7.02
N ILE A 73 -1.61 -4.97 7.47
CA ILE A 73 -0.90 -5.83 8.40
C ILE A 73 -1.40 -5.49 9.80
N MET A 74 -1.98 -6.49 10.46
CA MET A 74 -2.48 -6.40 11.82
C MET A 74 -1.55 -7.16 12.77
N ASN A 75 -1.16 -6.52 13.87
CA ASN A 75 -0.58 -7.18 15.05
C ASN A 75 -1.66 -7.16 16.14
N ASP A 76 -2.27 -8.31 16.42
CA ASP A 76 -3.51 -8.41 17.20
C ASP A 76 -4.62 -7.48 16.68
N GLN A 77 -4.93 -6.40 17.42
CA GLN A 77 -5.96 -5.41 17.06
C GLN A 77 -5.38 -4.13 16.46
N GLU A 78 -4.05 -4.00 16.40
CA GLU A 78 -3.36 -2.82 15.93
C GLU A 78 -2.99 -2.96 14.45
N ALA A 79 -3.33 -1.95 13.65
CA ALA A 79 -2.88 -1.85 12.27
C ALA A 79 -1.46 -1.27 12.26
N VAL A 80 -0.49 -2.06 11.79
CA VAL A 80 0.94 -1.72 11.88
C VAL A 80 1.62 -1.50 10.54
N GLY A 81 0.90 -1.72 9.43
CA GLY A 81 1.43 -1.46 8.11
C GLY A 81 0.48 -1.85 6.99
N PHE A 82 0.98 -1.70 5.77
CA PHE A 82 0.25 -2.00 4.54
C PHE A 82 1.18 -2.75 3.59
N ILE A 83 0.64 -3.75 2.91
CA ILE A 83 1.31 -4.47 1.84
C ILE A 83 0.35 -4.59 0.67
N SER A 84 0.85 -4.45 -0.55
CA SER A 84 0.07 -4.69 -1.75
C SER A 84 0.86 -5.53 -2.74
N TYR A 85 0.14 -6.22 -3.61
CA TYR A 85 0.71 -6.75 -4.84
C TYR A 85 0.07 -6.03 -6.01
N SER A 86 0.86 -5.85 -7.07
CA SER A 86 0.39 -5.45 -8.38
C SER A 86 0.52 -6.65 -9.32
N ALA A 87 -0.46 -6.82 -10.20
CA ALA A 87 -0.55 -7.98 -11.08
C ALA A 87 -0.22 -7.66 -12.55
N PHE A 88 0.22 -6.42 -12.85
CA PHE A 88 0.49 -5.98 -14.23
C PHE A 88 1.69 -6.65 -14.90
N HIS A 89 2.57 -7.31 -14.14
CA HIS A 89 3.68 -8.10 -14.66
C HIS A 89 3.40 -9.60 -14.74
N LEU A 90 2.27 -10.08 -14.19
CA LEU A 90 1.98 -11.52 -14.15
C LEU A 90 1.75 -12.06 -15.56
N LYS A 91 2.75 -12.79 -16.06
CA LYS A 91 2.62 -13.57 -17.28
C LYS A 91 1.86 -14.86 -16.97
N PRO A 92 0.91 -15.29 -17.82
CA PRO A 92 0.29 -16.59 -17.69
C PRO A 92 1.36 -17.69 -17.55
N HIS A 93 1.20 -18.57 -16.56
CA HIS A 93 2.10 -19.70 -16.29
C HIS A 93 3.53 -19.33 -15.83
N SER A 94 3.74 -18.13 -15.29
CA SER A 94 4.99 -17.73 -14.64
C SER A 94 4.75 -17.34 -13.18
N ALA A 95 5.67 -17.69 -12.29
CA ALA A 95 5.76 -17.12 -10.95
C ALA A 95 6.97 -16.17 -10.91
N GLU A 96 6.80 -14.98 -10.34
CA GLU A 96 7.86 -14.01 -10.02
C GLU A 96 7.99 -13.89 -8.49
#